data_AF-A0A5Q4FX27-F1
#
_entry.id   AF-A0A5Q4FX27-F1
#
_cell.length_a   1.000
_cell.length_b   1.000
_cell.length_c   1.000
_cell.angle_alpha   90.00
_cell.angle_beta   90.00
_cell.angle_gamma   90.00
#
_symmetry.space_group_name_H-M   'P 1'
#
loop_
_entity.id
_entity.type
_entity.pdbx_description
1 polymer ?
#
loop_
_entity_poly.entity_id
_entity_poly.type
_entity_poly.pdbx_seq_one_letter_code
_entity_poly.pdbx_strand_id
1 'polypeptide(L)'
;MSTAPSQPAGQQPGDERSTSEVLTSLVANGQALAKKEIELAKLELQEVVRDKAIALGLAVVGAIFGLFVLAFIGVTAAAALTLVVAAWLAWLIVTVIYTLVVGVALLVAVKLLKRPPFPQTRTAVEETRDWAKGQVQR
;
A
#
# COMPACT_ATOMS: atom_id res chain seq x y z
N MET A 1 -8.01 80.51 -40.97
CA MET A 1 -8.60 80.44 -39.61
C MET A 1 -9.56 79.27 -39.58
N SER A 2 -9.33 78.35 -38.64
CA SER A 2 -10.30 77.42 -38.00
C SER A 2 -11.08 76.43 -38.88
N THR A 3 -11.31 75.16 -38.51
CA THR A 3 -11.03 74.34 -37.32
C THR A 3 -11.44 72.91 -37.69
N ALA A 4 -10.70 71.90 -37.23
CA ALA A 4 -11.08 70.49 -37.31
C ALA A 4 -12.33 70.19 -36.43
N PRO A 5 -13.20 69.23 -36.79
CA PRO A 5 -14.12 68.62 -35.86
C PRO A 5 -13.45 67.42 -35.17
N SER A 6 -13.37 67.55 -33.86
CA SER A 6 -12.94 66.59 -32.85
C SER A 6 -13.64 65.23 -32.96
N GLN A 7 -12.81 64.20 -33.05
CA GLN A 7 -13.12 62.80 -32.81
C GLN A 7 -13.59 62.65 -31.35
N PRO A 8 -14.80 62.12 -31.07
CA PRO A 8 -15.17 61.75 -29.71
C PRO A 8 -14.40 60.48 -29.36
N ALA A 9 -13.36 60.63 -28.55
CA ALA A 9 -12.76 59.51 -27.85
C ALA A 9 -13.79 58.97 -26.86
N GLY A 10 -14.60 58.00 -27.31
CA GLY A 10 -15.40 57.16 -26.44
C GLY A 10 -14.44 56.35 -25.57
N GLN A 11 -14.25 56.79 -24.34
CA GLN A 11 -13.64 55.99 -23.28
C GLN A 11 -14.42 54.68 -23.15
N GLN A 12 -13.79 53.58 -23.55
CA GLN A 12 -14.32 52.24 -23.29
C GLN A 12 -14.16 51.94 -21.79
N PRO A 13 -15.24 51.61 -21.07
CA PRO A 13 -15.15 51.06 -19.72
C PRO A 13 -14.72 49.58 -19.82
N GLY A 14 -13.42 49.34 -20.06
CA GLY A 14 -12.89 48.03 -20.45
C GLY A 14 -11.82 47.42 -19.54
N ASP A 15 -11.22 48.17 -18.62
CA ASP A 15 -9.99 47.72 -17.94
C ASP A 15 -10.22 46.94 -16.64
N GLU A 16 -11.30 47.25 -15.91
CA GLU A 16 -11.64 46.54 -14.66
C GLU A 16 -12.20 45.13 -14.90
N ARG A 17 -12.73 44.86 -16.11
CA ARG A 17 -13.27 43.54 -16.49
C ARG A 17 -12.16 42.53 -16.79
N SER A 18 -11.09 42.95 -17.46
CA SER A 18 -9.96 42.06 -17.82
C SER A 18 -9.22 41.50 -16.60
N THR A 19 -9.00 42.31 -15.56
CA THR A 19 -8.30 41.85 -14.35
C THR A 19 -9.12 40.82 -13.56
N SER A 20 -10.45 41.01 -13.52
CA SER A 20 -11.38 40.05 -12.90
C SER A 20 -11.46 38.72 -13.66
N GLU A 21 -11.29 38.76 -14.98
CA GLU A 21 -11.33 37.59 -15.86
C GLU A 21 -10.03 36.76 -15.79
N VAL A 22 -8.87 37.41 -15.63
CA VAL A 22 -7.59 36.73 -15.38
C VAL A 22 -7.57 36.05 -14.01
N LEU A 23 -8.07 36.70 -12.96
CA LEU A 23 -8.20 36.09 -11.63
C LEU A 23 -9.16 34.89 -11.64
N THR A 24 -10.29 35.02 -12.32
CA THR A 24 -11.28 33.94 -12.45
C THR A 24 -10.70 32.73 -13.20
N SER A 25 -9.93 32.96 -14.28
CA SER A 25 -9.28 31.88 -15.03
C SER A 25 -8.13 31.22 -14.26
N LEU A 26 -7.36 31.95 -13.45
CA LEU A 26 -6.35 31.38 -12.55
C LEU A 26 -6.96 30.46 -11.49
N VAL A 27 -8.07 30.88 -10.88
CA VAL A 27 -8.81 30.05 -9.90
C VAL A 27 -9.38 28.79 -10.56
N ALA A 28 -9.98 28.93 -11.76
CA ALA A 28 -10.49 27.80 -12.52
C ALA A 28 -9.39 26.80 -12.91
N ASN A 29 -8.22 27.29 -13.34
CA ASN A 29 -7.06 26.46 -13.67
C ASN A 29 -6.48 25.76 -12.44
N GLY A 30 -6.40 26.44 -11.30
CA GLY A 30 -5.97 25.85 -10.03
C GLY A 30 -6.92 24.74 -9.57
N GLN A 31 -8.23 24.94 -9.71
CA GLN A 31 -9.23 23.91 -9.40
C GLN A 31 -9.12 22.71 -10.35
N ALA A 32 -8.84 22.94 -11.64
CA ALA A 32 -8.62 21.87 -12.61
C ALA A 32 -7.35 21.07 -12.29
N LEU A 33 -6.28 21.73 -11.83
CA LEU A 33 -5.04 21.06 -11.43
C LEU A 33 -5.23 20.21 -10.16
N ALA A 34 -5.90 20.76 -9.14
CA ALA A 34 -6.20 20.02 -7.92
C ALA A 34 -7.04 18.75 -8.20
N LYS A 35 -8.02 18.82 -9.11
CA LYS A 35 -8.78 17.64 -9.56
C LYS A 35 -7.89 16.60 -10.21
N LYS A 36 -6.93 17.03 -11.05
CA LYS A 36 -5.97 16.12 -11.70
C LYS A 36 -5.04 15.45 -10.71
N GLU A 37 -4.54 16.16 -9.70
CA GLU A 37 -3.71 15.53 -8.67
C GLU A 37 -4.48 14.49 -7.85
N ILE A 38 -5.75 14.76 -7.53
CA ILE A 38 -6.62 13.78 -6.86
C ILE A 38 -6.84 12.56 -7.76
N GLU A 39 -7.07 12.78 -9.06
CA GLU A 39 -7.24 11.69 -10.03
C GLU A 39 -5.95 10.86 -10.16
N LEU A 40 -4.79 11.51 -10.21
CA LEU A 40 -3.49 10.86 -10.26
C LEU A 40 -3.21 10.06 -8.98
N ALA A 41 -3.44 10.66 -7.80
CA ALA A 41 -3.27 9.99 -6.53
C ALA A 41 -4.20 8.78 -6.38
N LYS A 42 -5.42 8.84 -6.94
CA LYS A 42 -6.33 7.69 -7.02
C LYS A 42 -5.78 6.59 -7.90
N LEU A 43 -5.18 6.92 -9.05
CA LEU A 43 -4.57 5.94 -9.95
C LEU A 43 -3.37 5.26 -9.29
N GLU A 44 -2.47 6.04 -8.68
CA GLU A 44 -1.32 5.49 -7.96
C GLU A 44 -1.76 4.58 -6.80
N LEU A 45 -2.78 4.99 -6.03
CA LEU A 45 -3.34 4.15 -4.98
C LEU A 45 -3.95 2.85 -5.54
N GLN A 46 -4.64 2.93 -6.67
CA GLN A 46 -5.21 1.74 -7.34
C GLN A 46 -4.12 0.78 -7.81
N GLU A 47 -3.02 1.27 -8.37
CA GLU A 47 -1.88 0.45 -8.76
C GLU A 47 -1.25 -0.25 -7.55
N VAL A 48 -0.99 0.51 -6.47
CA VAL A 48 -0.44 -0.05 -5.23
C VAL A 48 -1.36 -1.11 -4.63
N VAL A 49 -2.68 -0.87 -4.62
CA VAL A 49 -3.66 -1.84 -4.12
C VAL A 49 -3.72 -3.07 -5.02
N ARG A 50 -3.73 -2.90 -6.35
CA ARG A 50 -3.76 -3.99 -7.32
C ARG A 50 -2.55 -4.90 -7.16
N ASP A 51 -1.36 -4.33 -7.11
CA ASP A 51 -0.12 -5.12 -7.00
C ASP A 51 -0.06 -5.87 -5.67
N LYS A 52 -0.46 -5.21 -4.57
CA LYS A 52 -0.57 -5.87 -3.25
C LYS A 52 -1.62 -6.98 -3.26
N ALA A 53 -2.76 -6.77 -3.91
CA ALA A 53 -3.82 -7.76 -4.02
C ALA A 53 -3.38 -8.99 -4.82
N ILE A 54 -2.70 -8.78 -5.95
CA ILE A 54 -2.12 -9.87 -6.75
C ILE A 54 -1.06 -10.61 -5.94
N ALA A 55 -0.14 -9.90 -5.31
CA ALA A 55 0.92 -10.51 -4.50
C ALA A 55 0.34 -11.34 -3.35
N LEU A 56 -0.66 -10.81 -2.64
CA LEU A 56 -1.36 -11.54 -1.58
C LEU A 56 -2.11 -12.76 -2.13
N GLY A 57 -2.79 -12.61 -3.28
CA GLY A 57 -3.48 -13.70 -3.95
C GLY A 57 -2.54 -14.85 -4.32
N LEU A 58 -1.40 -14.54 -4.96
CA LEU A 58 -0.38 -15.54 -5.30
C LEU A 58 0.24 -16.15 -4.04
N ALA A 59 0.48 -15.36 -2.99
CA ALA A 59 1.00 -15.88 -1.72
C ALA A 59 0.05 -16.90 -1.09
N VAL A 60 -1.26 -16.66 -1.11
CA VAL A 60 -2.27 -17.61 -0.60
C VAL A 60 -2.29 -18.89 -1.44
N VAL A 61 -2.31 -18.78 -2.77
CA VAL A 61 -2.26 -19.95 -3.66
C VAL A 61 -0.98 -20.74 -3.42
N GLY A 62 0.17 -20.07 -3.38
CA GLY A 62 1.47 -20.68 -3.10
C GLY A 62 1.49 -21.37 -1.74
N ALA A 63 0.88 -20.78 -0.70
CA ALA A 63 0.79 -21.40 0.62
C ALA A 63 -0.06 -22.68 0.60
N ILE A 64 -1.20 -22.69 -0.10
CA ILE A 64 -2.08 -23.86 -0.24
C ILE A 64 -1.33 -24.99 -0.97
N PHE A 65 -0.74 -24.71 -2.13
CA PHE A 65 0.03 -25.70 -2.88
C PHE A 65 1.26 -26.17 -2.11
N GLY A 66 1.95 -25.27 -1.41
CA GLY A 66 3.05 -25.62 -0.52
C GLY A 66 2.64 -26.60 0.57
N LEU A 67 1.44 -26.44 1.14
CA LEU A 67 0.89 -27.37 2.13
C LEU A 67 0.61 -28.75 1.53
N PHE A 68 0.06 -28.82 0.31
CA PHE A 68 -0.11 -30.09 -0.39
C PHE A 68 1.23 -30.78 -0.65
N VAL A 69 2.23 -30.05 -1.18
CA VAL A 69 3.57 -30.61 -1.40
C VAL A 69 4.16 -31.15 -0.11
N LEU A 70 4.07 -30.41 0.99
CA LEU A 70 4.54 -30.86 2.30
C LEU A 70 3.79 -32.12 2.78
N ALA A 71 2.49 -32.20 2.57
CA ALA A 71 1.71 -33.39 2.90
C ALA A 71 2.15 -34.61 2.07
N PHE A 72 2.33 -34.45 0.75
CA PHE A 72 2.79 -35.53 -0.13
C PHE A 72 4.21 -35.99 0.19
N ILE A 73 5.12 -35.07 0.55
CA ILE A 73 6.46 -35.43 1.05
C ILE A 73 6.34 -36.29 2.31
N GLY A 74 5.44 -35.95 3.23
CA GLY A 74 5.25 -36.68 4.47
C GLY A 74 4.72 -38.09 4.23
N VAL A 75 3.71 -38.22 3.37
CA VAL A 75 3.15 -39.51 2.95
C VAL A 75 4.20 -40.36 2.24
N THR A 76 4.95 -39.77 1.30
CA THR A 76 5.99 -40.48 0.54
C THR A 76 7.12 -40.95 1.45
N ALA A 77 7.57 -40.10 2.38
CA ALA A 77 8.58 -40.45 3.36
C ALA A 77 8.09 -41.57 4.30
N ALA A 78 6.87 -41.46 4.83
CA ALA A 78 6.29 -42.50 5.68
C ALA A 78 6.19 -43.83 4.93
N ALA A 79 5.70 -43.81 3.68
CA ALA A 79 5.62 -44.99 2.82
C ALA A 79 6.99 -45.60 2.49
N ALA A 80 8.04 -44.78 2.32
CA ALA A 80 9.40 -45.29 2.15
C ALA A 80 9.92 -45.92 3.46
N LEU A 81 9.64 -45.32 4.61
CA LEU A 81 10.05 -45.85 5.92
C LEU A 81 9.36 -47.17 6.26
N THR A 82 8.13 -47.42 5.80
CA THR A 82 7.45 -48.70 6.07
C THR A 82 8.18 -49.91 5.46
N LEU A 83 9.09 -49.69 4.51
CA LEU A 83 9.95 -50.75 3.94
C LEU A 83 10.98 -51.28 4.95
N VAL A 84 11.31 -50.51 5.98
CA VAL A 84 12.36 -50.85 6.96
C VAL A 84 11.86 -50.89 8.40
N VAL A 85 10.74 -50.25 8.72
CA VAL A 85 10.13 -50.25 10.06
C VAL A 85 8.61 -50.50 10.01
N ALA A 86 8.01 -50.83 11.15
CA ALA A 86 6.55 -51.00 11.25
C ALA A 86 5.81 -49.71 10.84
N ALA A 87 4.67 -49.87 10.17
CA ALA A 87 3.92 -48.74 9.60
C ALA A 87 3.58 -47.66 10.64
N TRP A 88 3.10 -48.04 11.82
CA TRP A 88 2.77 -47.09 12.89
C TRP A 88 3.97 -46.25 13.34
N LEU A 89 5.17 -46.85 13.37
CA LEU A 89 6.40 -46.18 13.78
C LEU A 89 6.89 -45.21 12.70
N ALA A 90 6.78 -45.57 11.42
CA ALA A 90 7.11 -44.70 10.30
C ALA A 90 6.31 -43.38 10.35
N TRP A 91 4.99 -43.46 10.55
CA TRP A 91 4.13 -42.29 10.69
C TRP A 91 4.54 -41.43 11.89
N LEU A 92 4.81 -42.03 13.06
CA LEU A 92 5.25 -41.29 14.24
C LEU A 92 6.57 -40.55 14.01
N ILE A 93 7.56 -41.19 13.36
CA ILE A 93 8.84 -40.57 13.06
C ILE A 93 8.63 -39.33 12.17
N VAL A 94 7.85 -39.46 11.10
CA VAL A 94 7.56 -38.33 10.20
C VAL A 94 6.81 -37.22 10.92
N THR A 95 5.83 -37.55 11.77
CA THR A 95 5.11 -36.56 12.59
C THR A 95 6.05 -35.80 13.53
N VAL A 96 6.97 -36.48 14.20
CA VAL A 96 7.96 -35.83 15.08
C VAL A 96 8.87 -34.89 14.28
N ILE A 97 9.36 -35.31 13.11
CA ILE A 97 10.19 -34.47 12.24
C ILE A 97 9.44 -33.20 11.83
N TYR A 98 8.19 -33.33 11.37
CA TYR A 98 7.38 -32.17 10.97
C TYR A 98 7.09 -31.25 12.16
N THR A 99 6.81 -31.81 13.33
CA THR A 99 6.61 -31.05 14.56
C THR A 99 7.84 -30.22 14.93
N LEU A 100 9.05 -30.78 14.79
CA LEU A 100 10.29 -30.05 15.03
C LEU A 100 10.49 -28.92 14.02
N VAL A 101 10.25 -29.18 12.73
CA VAL A 101 10.37 -28.16 11.68
C VAL A 101 9.41 -27.00 11.94
N VAL A 102 8.13 -27.30 12.22
CA VAL A 102 7.13 -26.28 12.56
C VAL A 102 7.50 -25.54 13.84
N GLY A 103 7.94 -26.26 14.88
CA GLY A 103 8.38 -25.65 16.13
C GLY A 103 9.51 -24.64 15.93
N VAL A 104 10.55 -25.00 15.16
CA VAL A 104 11.65 -24.08 14.84
C VAL A 104 11.17 -22.90 14.00
N ALA A 105 10.34 -23.14 12.98
CA ALA A 105 9.80 -22.08 12.13
C ALA A 105 8.98 -21.06 12.94
N LEU A 106 8.11 -21.52 13.84
CA LEU A 106 7.32 -20.66 14.73
C LEU A 106 8.22 -19.88 15.69
N LEU A 107 9.24 -20.51 16.27
CA LEU A 107 10.20 -19.81 17.14
C LEU A 107 10.95 -18.71 16.39
N VAL A 108 11.36 -18.96 15.15
CA VAL A 108 12.01 -17.95 14.30
C VAL A 108 11.02 -16.84 13.96
N ALA A 109 9.80 -17.16 13.55
CA ALA A 109 8.76 -16.17 13.23
C ALA A 109 8.48 -15.26 14.43
N VAL A 110 8.30 -15.82 15.62
CA VAL A 110 8.11 -15.07 16.86
C VAL A 110 9.32 -14.19 17.17
N LYS A 111 10.55 -14.69 16.97
CA LYS A 111 11.77 -13.88 17.16
C LYS A 111 11.84 -12.71 16.18
N LEU A 112 11.43 -12.91 14.92
CA LEU A 112 11.42 -11.85 13.91
C LEU A 112 10.37 -10.78 14.23
N LEU A 113 9.15 -11.18 14.61
CA LEU A 113 8.09 -10.25 15.00
C LEU A 113 8.42 -9.47 16.27
N LYS A 114 9.22 -10.05 17.17
CA LYS A 114 9.68 -9.38 18.40
C LYS A 114 10.85 -8.42 18.17
N ARG A 115 11.48 -8.40 16.98
CA ARG A 115 12.51 -7.40 16.69
C ARG A 115 11.85 -6.02 16.66
N PRO A 116 12.37 -5.03 17.41
CA PRO A 116 11.82 -3.68 17.36
C PRO A 116 11.87 -3.18 15.91
N PRO A 117 10.83 -2.48 15.43
CA PRO A 117 10.84 -1.92 14.09
C PRO A 117 12.02 -0.94 13.98
N PHE A 118 12.60 -0.85 12.78
CA PHE A 118 13.72 0.04 12.46
C PHE A 118 13.51 1.44 13.07
N PRO A 119 14.58 2.15 13.50
CA PRO A 119 14.46 3.44 14.20
C PRO A 119 13.61 4.46 13.45
N GLN A 120 13.59 4.42 12.11
CA GLN A 120 12.80 5.30 11.25
C GLN A 120 11.28 5.11 11.38
N THR A 121 10.82 3.88 11.68
CA THR A 121 9.40 3.60 11.88
C THR A 121 8.94 4.00 13.28
N ARG A 122 9.85 4.01 14.27
CA ARG A 122 9.52 4.46 15.62
C ARG A 122 9.20 5.94 15.68
N THR A 123 10.03 6.79 15.06
CA THR A 123 9.74 8.23 14.98
C THR A 123 8.42 8.50 14.27
N ALA A 124 8.13 7.84 13.14
CA ALA A 124 6.87 8.03 12.43
C ALA A 124 5.64 7.62 13.27
N VAL A 125 5.72 6.51 14.01
CA VAL A 125 4.62 6.03 14.86
C VAL A 125 4.48 6.87 16.15
N GLU A 126 5.59 7.31 16.74
CA GLU A 126 5.62 8.17 17.93
C GLU A 126 5.08 9.56 17.61
N GLU A 127 5.51 10.17 16.50
CA GLU A 127 5.02 11.45 16.00
C GLU A 127 3.51 11.39 15.67
N THR A 128 3.05 10.31 15.05
CA THR A 128 1.62 10.07 14.79
C THR A 128 0.82 9.95 16.10
N ARG A 129 1.36 9.28 17.11
CA ARG A 129 0.73 9.12 18.42
C ARG A 129 0.65 10.45 19.18
N ASP A 130 1.71 11.25 19.13
CA ASP A 130 1.77 12.53 19.84
C ASP A 130 0.86 13.58 19.19
N TRP A 131 0.78 13.61 17.86
CA TRP A 131 -0.22 14.41 17.12
C TRP A 131 -1.66 14.00 17.47
N ALA A 132 -1.95 12.69 17.52
CA ALA A 132 -3.28 12.18 17.83
C ALA A 132 -3.72 12.51 19.27
N LYS A 133 -2.80 12.48 20.23
CA LYS A 133 -3.07 12.90 21.61
C LYS A 133 -3.30 14.41 21.73
N GLY A 134 -2.53 15.22 20.99
CA GLY A 134 -2.71 16.67 20.96
C GLY A 134 -4.05 17.13 20.39
N GLN A 135 -4.67 16.33 19.51
CA GLN A 135 -6.00 16.60 18.93
C GLN A 135 -7.16 16.33 19.89
N VAL A 136 -7.04 15.37 20.81
CA VAL A 136 -8.12 15.03 21.76
C VAL A 136 -8.16 15.99 22.96
N GLN A 137 -7.09 16.77 23.17
CA GLN A 137 -6.93 17.65 24.32
C GLN A 137 -7.20 19.14 24.03
N ARG A 138 -7.66 19.48 22.83
CA ARG A 138 -8.23 20.79 22.47
C ARG A 138 -9.75 20.69 22.36
#